data_AF-A0A935LR06-F1
#
_entry.id   AF-A0A935LR06-F1
#
_cell.length_a   1.000
_cell.length_b   1.000
_cell.length_c   1.000
_cell.angle_alpha   90.00
_cell.angle_beta   90.00
_cell.angle_gamma   90.00
#
_symmetry.space_group_name_H-M   'P 1'
#
loop_
_entity.id
_entity.type
_entity.pdbx_description
1 polymer ?
#
loop_
_entity_poly.entity_id
_entity_poly.type
_entity_poly.pdbx_seq_one_letter_code
_entity_poly.pdbx_strand_id
1 'polypeptide(L)'
;MFRTLLLATLGIFAINLQAQTIFRISNVTITEKDQVTQGTDVTANIRGAEGSDRVVIHANQEYTVTAWVKVSTHNVKRSSVKNSAVNAIFELDLKAAGKKDGRRVEKIFYGDQERKTHIKEVFTIKHGIHVRTITVEYDGSLE
;
A
#
# COMPACT_ATOMS: atom_id res chain seq x y z
N MET A 1 -14.89 24.35 -49.64
CA MET A 1 -15.71 24.49 -48.42
C MET A 1 -15.73 23.18 -47.58
N PHE A 2 -14.58 22.48 -47.44
CA PHE A 2 -14.52 21.14 -46.82
C PHE A 2 -13.20 20.85 -46.07
N ARG A 3 -12.38 21.87 -45.76
CA ARG A 3 -11.04 21.66 -45.15
C ARG A 3 -10.88 22.18 -43.72
N THR A 4 -11.78 23.05 -43.26
CA THR A 4 -11.68 23.68 -41.94
C THR A 4 -12.49 22.99 -40.84
N LEU A 5 -13.30 21.98 -41.18
CA LEU A 5 -14.12 21.26 -40.20
C LEU A 5 -13.38 20.06 -39.55
N LEU A 6 -12.24 19.64 -40.09
CA LEU A 6 -11.54 18.44 -39.62
C LEU A 6 -10.58 18.68 -38.44
N LEU A 7 -10.24 19.94 -38.13
CA LEU A 7 -9.36 20.26 -37.00
C LEU A 7 -10.09 20.34 -35.64
N ALA A 8 -11.42 20.41 -35.63
CA ALA A 8 -12.18 20.52 -34.38
C ALA A 8 -12.44 19.18 -33.68
N THR A 9 -12.29 18.05 -34.38
CA THR A 9 -12.62 16.70 -33.85
C THR A 9 -11.44 15.97 -33.20
N LEU A 10 -10.21 16.48 -33.29
CA LEU A 10 -9.03 15.88 -32.65
C LEU A 10 -8.74 16.42 -31.23
N GLY A 11 -9.50 17.41 -30.77
CA GLY A 11 -9.28 18.07 -29.47
C GLY A 11 -9.98 17.43 -28.25
N ILE A 12 -10.83 16.42 -28.43
CA ILE A 12 -11.72 15.91 -27.36
C ILE A 12 -11.20 14.63 -26.68
N PHE A 13 -10.13 14.01 -27.20
CA PHE A 13 -9.58 12.76 -26.62
C PHE A 13 -8.47 12.95 -25.57
N ALA A 14 -8.12 14.19 -25.19
CA ALA A 14 -7.04 14.46 -24.23
C ALA A 14 -7.50 14.55 -22.76
N ILE A 15 -8.75 14.20 -22.45
CA ILE A 15 -9.31 14.42 -21.10
C ILE A 15 -9.30 13.10 -20.32
N ASN A 16 -8.39 13.03 -19.34
CA ASN A 16 -8.34 12.07 -18.20
C ASN A 16 -7.51 10.78 -18.36
N LEU A 17 -6.24 10.86 -18.77
CA LEU A 17 -5.25 10.01 -18.09
C LEU A 17 -4.99 10.61 -16.70
N GLN A 18 -5.86 10.30 -15.74
CA GLN A 18 -5.50 10.53 -14.35
C GLN A 18 -4.41 9.51 -14.01
N ALA A 19 -3.20 10.00 -13.71
CA ALA A 19 -2.13 9.15 -13.20
C ALA A 19 -2.66 8.45 -11.95
N GLN A 20 -2.81 7.12 -12.03
CA GLN A 20 -3.25 6.29 -10.92
C GLN A 20 -2.00 5.93 -10.11
N THR A 21 -1.97 6.35 -8.84
CA THR A 21 -0.92 5.91 -7.93
C THR A 21 -1.18 4.47 -7.52
N ILE A 22 -0.14 3.64 -7.61
CA ILE A 22 -0.23 2.21 -7.35
C ILE A 22 0.78 1.85 -6.27
N PHE A 23 0.37 1.09 -5.27
CA PHE A 23 1.30 0.48 -4.33
C PHE A 23 1.31 -1.03 -4.50
N ARG A 24 2.44 -1.57 -4.96
CA ARG A 24 2.66 -3.01 -5.09
C ARG A 24 3.16 -3.58 -3.77
N ILE A 25 2.52 -4.65 -3.33
CA ILE A 25 2.95 -5.48 -2.22
C ILE A 25 3.41 -6.82 -2.81
N SER A 26 4.66 -7.19 -2.55
CA SER A 26 5.29 -8.39 -3.09
C SER A 26 6.10 -9.13 -2.04
N ASN A 27 6.48 -10.38 -2.34
CA ASN A 27 7.29 -11.23 -1.46
C ASN A 27 6.66 -11.37 -0.06
N VAL A 28 5.33 -11.47 0.00
CA VAL A 28 4.63 -11.56 1.28
C VAL A 28 4.97 -12.90 1.94
N THR A 29 5.51 -12.86 3.15
CA THR A 29 5.78 -14.05 3.95
C THR A 29 5.12 -13.95 5.32
N ILE A 30 4.59 -15.08 5.77
CA ILE A 30 3.97 -15.26 7.06
C ILE A 30 4.73 -16.35 7.79
N THR A 31 5.45 -15.96 8.85
CA THR A 31 6.25 -16.89 9.64
C THR A 31 5.58 -17.14 10.98
N GLU A 32 5.31 -18.40 11.26
CA GLU A 32 4.82 -18.87 12.55
C GLU A 32 5.68 -20.03 13.04
N LYS A 33 6.32 -19.85 14.19
CA LYS A 33 7.36 -20.78 14.69
C LYS A 33 8.44 -20.98 13.62
N ASP A 34 8.66 -22.21 13.17
CA ASP A 34 9.65 -22.57 12.14
C ASP A 34 9.02 -22.74 10.75
N GLN A 35 7.73 -22.44 10.59
CA GLN A 35 7.03 -22.55 9.32
C GLN A 35 6.90 -21.18 8.66
N VAL A 36 7.31 -21.11 7.40
CA VAL A 36 7.13 -19.94 6.54
C VAL A 36 6.09 -20.28 5.49
N THR A 37 5.03 -19.48 5.43
CA THR A 37 3.97 -19.58 4.42
C THR A 37 4.03 -18.36 3.52
N GLN A 38 3.87 -18.58 2.22
CA GLN A 38 3.76 -17.48 1.26
C GLN A 38 2.38 -16.83 1.36
N GLY A 39 2.36 -15.51 1.43
CA GLY A 39 1.16 -14.69 1.29
C GLY A 39 0.79 -14.48 -0.17
N THR A 40 -0.10 -13.51 -0.39
CA THR A 40 -0.56 -13.11 -1.71
C THR A 40 0.06 -11.77 -2.06
N ASP A 41 0.80 -11.76 -3.17
CA ASP A 41 1.24 -10.52 -3.81
C ASP A 41 0.02 -9.80 -4.38
N VAL A 42 -0.13 -8.53 -4.01
CA VAL A 42 -1.33 -7.74 -4.32
C VAL A 42 -0.97 -6.31 -4.64
N THR A 43 -1.90 -5.63 -5.29
CA THR A 43 -1.75 -4.23 -5.67
C THR A 43 -2.85 -3.42 -4.99
N ALA A 44 -2.43 -2.44 -4.19
CA ALA A 44 -3.31 -1.43 -3.61
C ALA A 44 -3.48 -0.28 -4.61
N ASN A 45 -4.72 -0.02 -5.02
CA ASN A 45 -5.07 0.97 -6.03
C ASN A 45 -5.44 2.29 -5.36
N ILE A 46 -4.51 3.25 -5.37
CA ILE A 46 -4.74 4.58 -4.81
C ILE A 46 -5.48 5.42 -5.86
N ARG A 47 -6.67 5.90 -5.52
CA ARG A 47 -7.52 6.66 -6.44
C ARG A 47 -6.99 8.08 -6.64
N GLY A 48 -6.19 8.29 -7.68
CA GLY A 48 -5.55 9.57 -8.00
C GLY A 48 -4.18 9.71 -7.30
N ALA A 49 -3.73 10.95 -7.09
CA ALA A 49 -2.42 11.24 -6.50
C ALA A 49 -2.35 11.02 -4.98
N GLU A 50 -3.51 10.96 -4.32
CA GLU A 50 -3.66 10.72 -2.89
C GLU A 50 -4.85 9.79 -2.65
N GLY A 51 -4.83 9.06 -1.55
CA GLY A 51 -5.94 8.20 -1.18
C GLY A 51 -5.50 7.04 -0.32
N SER A 52 -6.35 6.03 -0.24
CA SER A 52 -6.01 4.82 0.48
C SER A 52 -6.73 3.61 -0.08
N ASP A 53 -6.14 2.45 0.06
CA ASP A 53 -6.75 1.18 -0.30
C ASP A 53 -6.42 0.08 0.73
N ARG A 54 -7.33 -0.86 0.90
CA ARG A 54 -7.18 -2.01 1.81
C ARG A 54 -7.18 -3.30 1.01
N VAL A 55 -6.13 -4.07 1.17
CA VAL A 55 -5.92 -5.32 0.45
C VAL A 55 -5.63 -6.45 1.44
N VAL A 56 -6.22 -7.61 1.20
CA VAL A 56 -5.94 -8.82 1.98
C VAL A 56 -4.67 -9.45 1.42
N ILE A 57 -3.63 -9.56 2.25
CA ILE A 57 -2.34 -10.14 1.84
C ILE A 57 -2.18 -11.59 2.30
N HIS A 58 -3.02 -12.04 3.25
CA HIS A 58 -3.11 -13.44 3.64
C HIS A 58 -4.46 -13.72 4.31
N ALA A 59 -5.05 -14.88 4.02
CA ALA A 59 -6.25 -15.36 4.69
C ALA A 59 -6.24 -16.89 4.79
N ASN A 60 -6.54 -17.40 5.97
CA ASN A 60 -6.79 -18.82 6.21
C ASN A 60 -7.98 -19.00 7.16
N GLN A 61 -8.21 -20.22 7.65
CA GLN A 61 -9.33 -20.52 8.55
C GLN A 61 -9.20 -19.87 9.95
N GLU A 62 -7.99 -19.51 10.36
CA GLU A 62 -7.69 -19.07 11.72
C GLU A 62 -7.54 -17.55 11.83
N TYR A 63 -6.95 -16.92 10.83
CA TYR A 63 -6.71 -15.48 10.81
C TYR A 63 -6.67 -14.88 9.40
N THR A 64 -6.79 -13.55 9.36
CA THR A 64 -6.68 -12.75 8.14
C THR A 64 -5.72 -11.60 8.39
N VAL A 65 -4.82 -11.36 7.43
CA VAL A 65 -3.90 -10.23 7.43
C VAL A 65 -4.30 -9.28 6.31
N THR A 66 -4.59 -8.05 6.67
CA THR A 66 -4.95 -6.97 5.73
C THR A 66 -3.90 -5.88 5.80
N ALA A 67 -3.42 -5.44 4.64
CA ALA A 67 -2.61 -4.23 4.52
C ALA A 67 -3.52 -3.07 4.12
N TRP A 68 -3.50 -2.00 4.91
CA TRP A 68 -4.08 -0.72 4.56
C TRP A 68 -2.96 0.23 4.16
N VAL A 69 -3.02 0.72 2.93
CA VAL A 69 -2.04 1.65 2.37
C VAL A 69 -2.73 2.99 2.20
N LYS A 70 -2.17 4.05 2.77
CA LYS A 70 -2.63 5.42 2.59
C LYS A 70 -1.48 6.27 2.08
N VAL A 71 -1.70 6.95 0.97
CA VAL A 71 -0.73 7.85 0.34
C VAL A 71 -1.30 9.27 0.41
N SER A 72 -0.45 10.21 0.82
CA SER A 72 -0.74 11.64 0.88
C SER A 72 0.46 12.42 0.38
N THR A 73 0.22 13.49 -0.38
CA THR A 73 1.28 14.39 -0.82
C THR A 73 1.29 15.60 0.08
N HIS A 74 2.47 15.99 0.56
CA HIS A 74 2.59 17.24 1.29
C HIS A 74 3.19 18.28 0.36
N ASN A 75 2.40 19.30 0.01
CA ASN A 75 2.95 20.52 -0.56
C ASN A 75 3.55 21.34 0.60
N VAL A 76 4.67 20.86 1.14
CA VAL A 76 5.33 21.48 2.30
C VAL A 76 5.93 22.83 1.90
N LYS A 77 5.40 23.93 2.44
CA LYS A 77 5.93 25.31 2.37
C LYS A 77 7.36 25.48 2.93
N ARG A 78 8.11 24.41 3.19
CA ARG A 78 9.50 24.47 3.67
C ARG A 78 10.40 24.54 2.44
N SER A 79 10.73 25.76 2.04
CA SER A 79 11.36 26.19 0.78
C SER A 79 12.72 25.56 0.40
N SER A 80 13.17 24.50 1.07
CA SER A 80 14.42 23.79 0.75
C SER A 80 14.25 22.29 0.52
N VAL A 81 13.10 21.69 0.86
CA VAL A 81 12.86 20.26 0.68
C VAL A 81 12.03 20.09 -0.60
N LYS A 82 12.73 19.72 -1.67
CA LYS A 82 12.26 19.35 -3.02
C LYS A 82 10.73 19.17 -3.15
N ASN A 83 10.13 19.90 -4.09
CA ASN A 83 8.71 20.02 -4.46
C ASN A 83 7.86 18.72 -4.69
N SER A 84 8.14 17.58 -4.03
CA SER A 84 7.47 16.31 -4.31
C SER A 84 7.67 15.25 -3.19
N ALA A 85 7.46 15.61 -1.92
CA ALA A 85 7.48 14.62 -0.83
C ALA A 85 6.14 13.86 -0.77
N VAL A 86 6.21 12.53 -0.72
CA VAL A 86 5.06 11.64 -0.61
C VAL A 86 5.11 10.94 0.74
N ASN A 87 4.08 11.14 1.57
CA ASN A 87 3.91 10.41 2.82
C ASN A 87 3.03 9.19 2.57
N ALA A 88 3.55 8.01 2.90
CA ALA A 88 2.83 6.75 2.86
C ALA A 88 2.71 6.16 4.27
N ILE A 89 1.48 5.90 4.69
CA ILE A 89 1.14 5.20 5.92
C ILE A 89 0.72 3.77 5.55
N PHE A 90 1.33 2.81 6.20
CA PHE A 90 1.03 1.39 6.07
C PHE A 90 0.50 0.89 7.41
N GLU A 91 -0.70 0.32 7.42
CA GLU A 91 -1.25 -0.35 8.59
C GLU A 91 -1.44 -1.84 8.25
N LEU A 92 -0.84 -2.71 9.05
CA LEU A 92 -1.04 -4.14 9.00
C LEU A 92 -2.03 -4.53 10.09
N ASP A 93 -3.15 -5.08 9.66
CA ASP A 93 -4.23 -5.54 10.51
C ASP A 93 -4.27 -7.06 10.53
N LEU A 94 -4.05 -7.65 11.70
CA LEU A 94 -4.27 -9.07 11.93
C LEU A 94 -5.59 -9.27 12.66
N LYS A 95 -6.50 -10.05 12.07
CA LYS A 95 -7.76 -10.46 12.69
C LYS A 95 -7.74 -11.95 12.98
N ALA A 96 -7.90 -12.34 14.25
CA ALA A 96 -7.97 -13.73 14.69
C ALA A 96 -9.01 -13.89 15.81
N ALA A 97 -9.82 -14.95 15.75
CA ALA A 97 -10.84 -15.28 16.76
C ALA A 97 -11.73 -14.08 17.19
N GLY A 98 -12.12 -13.24 16.22
CA GLY A 98 -12.96 -12.05 16.45
C GLY A 98 -12.22 -10.82 17.01
N LYS A 99 -10.93 -10.93 17.35
CA LYS A 99 -10.09 -9.81 17.79
C LYS A 99 -9.25 -9.29 16.63
N LYS A 100 -8.96 -7.98 16.66
CA LYS A 100 -8.11 -7.28 15.69
C LYS A 100 -6.91 -6.69 16.42
N ASP A 101 -5.69 -6.93 15.95
CA ASP A 101 -4.47 -6.24 16.34
C ASP A 101 -3.93 -5.49 15.11
N GLY A 102 -3.60 -4.21 15.26
CA GLY A 102 -3.19 -3.32 14.18
C GLY A 102 -1.81 -2.73 14.45
N ARG A 103 -0.93 -2.79 13.45
CA ARG A 103 0.44 -2.23 13.50
C ARG A 103 0.56 -1.18 12.42
N ARG A 104 1.10 -0.01 12.76
CA ARG A 104 1.22 1.11 11.83
C ARG A 104 2.68 1.49 11.63
N VAL A 105 3.08 1.59 10.37
CA VAL A 105 4.37 2.07 9.90
C VAL A 105 4.13 3.29 9.02
N GLU A 106 4.86 4.38 9.29
CA GLU A 106 4.79 5.60 8.49
C GLU A 106 6.14 5.83 7.78
N LYS A 107 6.10 6.13 6.48
CA LYS A 107 7.27 6.38 5.65
C LYS A 107 7.06 7.63 4.82
N ILE A 108 8.11 8.45 4.72
CA ILE A 108 8.13 9.64 3.88
C ILE A 108 9.15 9.38 2.78
N PHE A 109 8.68 9.38 1.53
CA PHE A 109 9.51 9.27 0.34
C PHE A 109 9.79 10.65 -0.22
N TYR A 110 11.07 10.97 -0.43
CA TYR A 110 11.50 12.21 -1.09
C TYR A 110 11.68 11.98 -2.60
N GLY A 111 11.52 13.04 -3.40
CA GLY A 111 11.35 12.94 -4.85
C GLY A 111 12.48 12.27 -5.63
N ASP A 112 13.70 12.25 -5.09
CA ASP A 112 14.90 11.68 -5.68
C ASP A 112 15.21 10.25 -5.20
N GLN A 113 14.34 9.65 -4.39
CA GLN A 113 14.55 8.33 -3.82
C GLN A 113 13.68 7.27 -4.52
N GLU A 114 14.21 6.05 -4.63
CA GLU A 114 13.38 4.90 -4.95
C GLU A 114 12.28 4.77 -3.89
N ARG A 115 11.02 4.68 -4.33
CA ARG A 115 9.86 4.61 -3.44
C ARG A 115 9.56 3.18 -3.02
N LYS A 116 10.58 2.48 -2.55
CA LYS A 116 10.50 1.11 -2.07
C LYS A 116 10.65 1.04 -0.57
N THR A 117 10.02 0.07 0.06
CA THR A 117 10.13 -0.17 1.49
C THR A 117 10.03 -1.65 1.79
N HIS A 118 10.59 -2.05 2.93
CA HIS A 118 10.47 -3.38 3.47
C HIS A 118 9.77 -3.26 4.82
N ILE A 119 8.70 -4.02 5.02
CA ILE A 119 7.87 -3.95 6.22
C ILE A 119 7.85 -5.33 6.87
N LYS A 120 8.18 -5.34 8.16
CA LYS A 120 8.19 -6.54 8.99
C LYS A 120 7.54 -6.21 10.31
N GLU A 121 6.46 -6.90 10.64
CA GLU A 121 5.71 -6.71 11.87
C GLU A 121 5.44 -8.05 12.56
N VAL A 122 5.42 -8.02 13.89
CA VAL A 122 5.22 -9.20 14.72
C VAL A 122 3.94 -9.04 15.54
N PHE A 123 3.04 -9.99 15.38
CA PHE A 123 1.77 -10.08 16.07
C PHE A 123 1.81 -11.19 17.12
N THR A 124 1.20 -10.94 18.27
CA THR A 124 1.04 -11.95 19.32
C THR A 124 -0.44 -12.25 19.53
N ILE A 125 -0.86 -13.46 19.17
CA ILE A 125 -2.23 -13.94 19.39
C ILE A 125 -2.25 -14.77 20.68
N LYS A 126 -3.19 -14.45 21.57
CA LYS A 126 -3.41 -15.21 22.81
C LYS A 126 -4.79 -15.88 22.77
N HIS A 127 -4.82 -17.19 22.96
CA HIS A 127 -6.03 -17.98 23.10
C HIS A 127 -5.93 -18.88 24.34
N GLY A 128 -6.54 -18.44 25.45
CA GLY A 128 -6.37 -19.10 26.74
C GLY A 128 -4.91 -19.07 27.19
N ILE A 129 -4.34 -20.27 27.44
CA ILE A 129 -2.94 -20.46 27.81
C ILE A 129 -1.98 -20.49 26.61
N HIS A 130 -2.51 -20.61 25.40
CA HIS A 130 -1.69 -20.72 24.19
C HIS A 130 -1.38 -19.33 23.63
N VAL A 131 -0.09 -19.08 23.44
CA VAL A 131 0.44 -17.86 22.81
C VAL A 131 1.08 -18.23 21.48
N ARG A 132 0.69 -17.54 20.43
CA ARG A 132 1.22 -17.70 19.07
C ARG A 132 1.84 -16.39 18.63
N THR A 133 2.98 -16.47 17.96
CA THR A 133 3.66 -15.32 17.38
C THR A 133 3.64 -15.46 15.87
N ILE A 134 3.09 -14.46 15.20
CA ILE A 134 2.99 -14.42 13.75
C ILE A 134 3.81 -13.24 13.27
N THR A 135 4.84 -13.52 12.48
CA THR A 135 5.62 -12.48 11.81
C THR A 135 5.09 -12.33 10.39
N VAL A 136 4.78 -11.11 10.00
CA VAL A 136 4.35 -10.74 8.66
C VAL A 136 5.43 -9.87 8.05
N GLU A 137 5.90 -10.24 6.87
CA GLU A 137 6.96 -9.53 6.16
C GLU A 137 6.59 -9.37 4.69
N TYR A 138 6.84 -8.19 4.10
CA TYR A 138 6.64 -7.94 2.67
C TYR A 138 7.49 -6.78 2.16
N ASP A 139 7.71 -6.78 0.86
CA ASP A 139 8.28 -5.65 0.12
C ASP A 139 7.17 -4.80 -0.49
N GLY A 140 7.37 -3.49 -0.44
CA GLY A 140 6.44 -2.49 -0.95
C GLY A 140 7.10 -1.58 -1.97
N SER A 141 6.40 -1.25 -3.05
CA SER A 141 6.85 -0.30 -4.08
C SER A 141 5.72 0.64 -4.48
N LEU A 142 5.95 1.95 -4.41
CA LEU A 142 5.02 2.99 -4.84
C LEU A 142 5.36 3.46 -6.26
N GLU A 143 4.41 3.30 -7.18
CA GLU A 143 4.48 3.63 -8.61
C GLU A 143 3.51 4.76 -8.99
#